data_AF-A0A7V3VCG6-F1
#
_entry.id   AF-A0A7V3VCG6-F1
#
_cell.length_a   1.000
_cell.length_b   1.000
_cell.length_c   1.000
_cell.angle_alpha   90.00
_cell.angle_beta   90.00
_cell.angle_gamma   90.00
#
_symmetry.space_group_name_H-M   'P 1'
#
loop_
_entity.id
_entity.type
_entity.pdbx_description
1 polymer ?
#
loop_
_entity_poly.entity_id
_entity_poly.type
_entity_poly.pdbx_seq_one_letter_code
_entity_poly.pdbx_strand_id
1 'polypeptide(L)'
;MTKQELDLNHRFVYYGDTLEWIYLDLENPNTSITFEIRDSSNNLKSSITTNTDVNGIATSSKLINKDELGVGLYYLIANCNGKTTSEMFEVSYAGVLIAKGLETLLQGFQKIPVYDELGVCYEEGGLKLARFTYGNWIYNEKTFFRGNDKDFNLYTEIYPLYSKGIVYIKDPNIDITEDIFATYSFPFFSETQFYSYLQLALDEINSQPPITDFKFEDLPQAFDAFLTMKAYTYCLKQALLDIEFWNNRVIFPEPPGIRGTLNSLLTQASQDATTMKGQIKGRWVLNPVGVSSFKINVPYSIDNVNYRYYTVASLTGPGAGGLLY
;
A
#
# COMPACT_ATOMS: atom_id res chain seq x y z
N MET A 1 -16.66 -21.57 -9.49
CA MET A 1 -15.58 -20.59 -9.63
C MET A 1 -15.24 -20.45 -11.10
N THR A 2 -15.04 -19.23 -11.59
CA THR A 2 -14.58 -18.98 -12.96
C THR A 2 -13.10 -19.32 -13.05
N LYS A 3 -12.67 -20.03 -14.10
CA LYS A 3 -11.24 -20.29 -14.41
C LYS A 3 -10.50 -19.05 -14.92
N GLN A 4 -11.05 -17.87 -14.61
CA GLN A 4 -10.56 -16.57 -15.00
C GLN A 4 -10.24 -15.80 -13.73
N GLU A 5 -8.99 -15.39 -13.61
CA GLU A 5 -8.48 -14.66 -12.46
C GLU A 5 -7.63 -13.48 -12.95
N LEU A 6 -7.77 -12.35 -12.27
CA LEU A 6 -6.96 -11.15 -12.49
C LEU A 6 -6.22 -10.88 -11.19
N ASP A 7 -4.91 -10.68 -11.28
CA ASP A 7 -4.06 -10.41 -10.13
C ASP A 7 -3.22 -9.15 -10.38
N LEU A 8 -3.19 -8.26 -9.39
CA LEU A 8 -2.45 -7.00 -9.43
C LEU A 8 -1.16 -7.15 -8.60
N ASN A 9 -0.05 -6.62 -9.10
CA ASN A 9 1.20 -6.58 -8.34
C ASN A 9 1.09 -5.61 -7.14
N HIS A 10 0.53 -4.42 -7.38
CA HIS A 10 0.35 -3.36 -6.38
C HIS A 10 -1.09 -2.87 -6.37
N ARG A 11 -1.61 -2.49 -5.20
CA ARG A 11 -2.95 -1.91 -5.03
C ARG A 11 -2.90 -0.40 -4.81
N PHE A 12 -1.82 0.11 -4.23
CA PHE A 12 -1.63 1.55 -4.03
C PHE A 12 -0.53 2.06 -4.96
N VAL A 13 -0.92 2.74 -6.02
CA VAL A 13 -0.01 3.27 -7.05
C VAL A 13 0.02 4.80 -7.01
N TYR A 14 1.04 5.39 -7.62
CA TYR A 14 1.24 6.84 -7.66
C TYR A 14 1.70 7.33 -9.04
N TYR A 15 1.73 8.64 -9.24
CA TYR A 15 2.16 9.21 -10.53
C TYR A 15 3.62 8.90 -10.84
N GLY A 16 3.85 8.36 -12.04
CA GLY A 16 5.16 7.85 -12.47
C GLY A 16 5.44 6.40 -12.05
N ASP A 17 4.53 5.76 -11.34
CA ASP A 17 4.57 4.33 -11.05
C ASP A 17 3.97 3.51 -12.20
N THR A 18 4.25 2.21 -12.24
CA THR A 18 3.71 1.29 -13.25
C THR A 18 2.79 0.26 -12.59
N LEU A 19 1.51 0.28 -12.97
CA LEU A 19 0.58 -0.77 -12.58
C LEU A 19 0.85 -2.01 -13.45
N GLU A 20 1.19 -3.12 -12.82
CA GLU A 20 1.43 -4.41 -13.47
C GLU A 20 0.37 -5.41 -13.04
N TRP A 21 -0.08 -6.24 -13.98
CA TRP A 21 -1.08 -7.27 -13.71
C TRP A 21 -0.88 -8.52 -14.54
N ILE A 22 -1.38 -9.63 -14.00
CA ILE A 22 -1.44 -10.93 -14.65
C ILE A 22 -2.89 -11.36 -14.72
N TYR A 23 -3.32 -11.81 -15.89
CA TYR A 23 -4.60 -12.43 -16.10
C TYR A 23 -4.42 -13.88 -16.51
N LEU A 24 -5.17 -14.78 -15.89
CA LEU A 24 -5.17 -16.20 -16.15
C LEU A 24 -6.55 -16.60 -16.67
N ASP A 25 -6.62 -17.19 -17.87
CA ASP A 25 -7.80 -17.86 -18.43
C ASP A 25 -7.39 -19.20 -19.03
N LEU A 26 -7.44 -20.24 -18.20
CA LEU A 26 -6.99 -21.57 -18.57
C LEU A 26 -7.91 -22.28 -19.59
N GLU A 27 -9.10 -21.74 -19.86
CA GLU A 27 -10.05 -22.32 -20.84
C GLU A 27 -9.87 -21.75 -22.24
N ASN A 28 -9.37 -20.52 -22.36
CA ASN A 28 -9.34 -19.78 -23.62
C ASN A 28 -7.91 -19.31 -23.94
N PRO A 29 -6.99 -20.23 -24.32
CA PRO A 29 -5.66 -19.84 -24.81
C PRO A 29 -5.76 -19.10 -26.17
N ASN A 30 -4.77 -18.29 -26.49
CA ASN A 30 -4.68 -17.50 -27.73
C ASN A 30 -5.93 -16.65 -28.02
N THR A 31 -6.60 -16.16 -26.97
CA THR A 31 -7.87 -15.42 -27.07
C THR A 31 -7.64 -13.94 -26.80
N SER A 32 -8.33 -13.09 -27.57
CA SER A 32 -8.26 -11.66 -27.37
C SER A 32 -8.97 -11.22 -26.09
N ILE A 33 -8.28 -10.42 -25.29
CA ILE A 33 -8.75 -9.88 -24.02
C ILE A 33 -8.62 -8.36 -24.02
N THR A 34 -9.64 -7.70 -23.49
CA THR A 34 -9.64 -6.24 -23.30
C THR A 34 -9.62 -5.92 -21.82
N PHE A 35 -8.57 -5.21 -21.39
CA PHE A 35 -8.46 -4.62 -20.07
C PHE A 35 -8.98 -3.19 -20.12
N GLU A 36 -9.87 -2.84 -19.21
CA GLU A 36 -10.43 -1.50 -19.07
C GLU A 36 -10.13 -0.97 -17.67
N ILE A 37 -9.63 0.25 -17.58
CA ILE A 37 -9.53 0.97 -16.31
C ILE A 37 -10.72 1.90 -16.21
N ARG A 38 -11.52 1.72 -15.16
CA ARG A 38 -12.70 2.54 -14.88
C ARG A 38 -12.59 3.22 -13.53
N ASP A 39 -13.12 4.43 -13.42
CA ASP A 39 -13.24 5.10 -12.13
C ASP A 39 -14.40 4.53 -11.30
N SER A 40 -14.52 4.96 -10.05
CA SER A 40 -15.62 4.56 -9.14
C SER A 40 -17.02 4.93 -9.65
N SER A 41 -17.11 5.84 -10.62
CA SER A 41 -18.36 6.21 -11.32
C SER A 41 -18.57 5.41 -12.62
N ASN A 42 -17.78 4.35 -12.83
CA ASN A 42 -17.81 3.46 -13.98
C ASN A 42 -17.46 4.13 -15.33
N ASN A 43 -16.83 5.31 -15.31
CA ASN A 43 -16.36 5.96 -16.53
C ASN A 43 -15.06 5.29 -17.00
N LEU A 44 -14.99 4.96 -18.29
CA LEU A 44 -13.78 4.45 -18.92
C LEU A 44 -12.69 5.53 -18.94
N LYS A 45 -11.52 5.22 -18.40
CA LYS A 45 -10.32 6.08 -18.43
C LYS A 45 -9.28 5.60 -19.42
N SER A 46 -9.12 4.28 -19.52
CA SER A 46 -8.14 3.66 -20.41
C SER A 46 -8.61 2.27 -20.82
N SER A 47 -8.19 1.83 -22.00
CA SER A 47 -8.40 0.46 -22.47
C SER A 47 -7.14 -0.06 -23.15
N ILE A 48 -6.83 -1.33 -22.94
CA ILE A 48 -5.69 -2.05 -23.52
C ILE A 48 -6.20 -3.40 -24.00
N THR A 49 -6.00 -3.72 -25.27
CA THR A 49 -6.33 -5.04 -25.82
C THR A 49 -5.05 -5.81 -26.07
N THR A 50 -5.01 -7.06 -25.59
CA THR A 50 -3.92 -8.01 -25.84
C THR A 50 -4.51 -9.40 -26.07
N ASN A 51 -3.67 -10.41 -26.27
CA ASN A 51 -4.10 -11.80 -26.37
C ASN A 51 -3.50 -12.61 -25.21
N THR A 52 -4.23 -13.60 -24.73
CA THR A 52 -3.66 -14.66 -23.91
C THR A 52 -2.66 -15.49 -24.73
N ASP A 53 -1.65 -16.04 -24.10
CA ASP A 53 -0.69 -16.95 -24.73
C ASP A 53 -1.27 -18.36 -24.93
N VAL A 54 -0.42 -19.29 -25.36
CA VAL A 54 -0.78 -20.71 -25.56
C VAL A 54 -1.25 -21.42 -24.28
N ASN A 55 -0.94 -20.85 -23.12
CA ASN A 55 -1.27 -21.36 -21.81
C ASN A 55 -2.44 -20.62 -21.16
N GLY A 56 -2.99 -19.58 -21.82
CA GLY A 56 -4.12 -18.81 -21.31
C GLY A 56 -3.70 -17.61 -20.46
N ILE A 57 -2.45 -17.14 -20.55
CA ILE A 57 -1.91 -16.09 -19.69
C ILE A 57 -1.77 -14.79 -20.47
N ALA A 58 -2.17 -13.67 -19.87
CA ALA A 58 -1.86 -12.34 -20.36
C ALA A 58 -1.22 -11.51 -19.25
N THR A 59 0.02 -11.08 -19.48
CA THR A 59 0.70 -10.10 -18.61
C THR A 59 0.68 -8.75 -19.30
N SER A 60 0.37 -7.69 -18.57
CA SER A 60 0.34 -6.34 -19.11
C SER A 60 0.66 -5.33 -18.01
N SER A 61 1.03 -4.13 -18.45
CA SER A 61 1.35 -3.03 -17.54
C SER A 61 0.91 -1.70 -18.12
N LYS A 62 0.77 -0.71 -17.24
CA LYS A 62 0.43 0.67 -17.61
C LYS A 62 1.11 1.66 -16.68
N LEU A 63 1.81 2.62 -17.28
CA LEU A 63 2.36 3.77 -16.56
C LEU A 63 1.22 4.68 -16.07
N ILE A 64 1.26 5.05 -14.79
CA ILE A 64 0.26 5.90 -14.15
C ILE A 64 0.62 7.37 -14.39
N ASN A 65 -0.12 8.01 -15.28
CA ASN A 65 0.03 9.42 -15.64
C ASN A 65 -1.13 10.27 -15.13
N LYS A 66 -0.79 11.47 -14.60
CA LYS A 66 -1.75 12.43 -14.03
C LYS A 66 -2.80 12.91 -15.04
N ASP A 67 -2.45 12.98 -16.32
CA ASP A 67 -3.35 13.46 -17.38
C ASP A 67 -4.47 12.46 -17.70
N GLU A 68 -4.26 11.16 -17.43
CA GLU A 68 -5.23 10.10 -17.71
C GLU A 68 -5.99 9.67 -16.46
N LEU A 69 -5.29 9.58 -15.32
CA LEU A 69 -5.81 9.10 -14.06
C LEU A 69 -5.64 10.19 -12.99
N GLY A 70 -6.75 10.72 -12.51
CA GLY A 70 -6.76 11.58 -11.30
C GLY A 70 -6.49 10.76 -10.03
N VAL A 71 -6.34 11.42 -8.89
CA VAL A 71 -6.32 10.72 -7.60
C VAL A 71 -7.69 10.09 -7.34
N GLY A 72 -7.71 8.84 -6.92
CA GLY A 72 -8.93 8.16 -6.49
C GLY A 72 -8.87 6.65 -6.67
N LEU A 73 -10.04 6.04 -6.47
CA LEU A 73 -10.27 4.61 -6.61
C LEU A 73 -10.60 4.22 -8.06
N TYR A 74 -9.96 3.16 -8.54
CA TYR A 74 -10.14 2.61 -9.87
C TYR A 74 -10.35 1.09 -9.84
N TYR A 75 -10.96 0.60 -10.90
CA TYR A 75 -11.16 -0.82 -11.17
C TYR A 75 -10.46 -1.17 -12.48
N LEU A 76 -9.57 -2.16 -12.43
CA LEU A 76 -9.06 -2.83 -13.61
C LEU A 76 -10.00 -3.99 -13.94
N ILE A 77 -10.66 -3.93 -15.09
CA ILE A 77 -11.65 -4.90 -15.54
C ILE A 77 -11.09 -5.64 -16.74
N ALA A 78 -11.04 -6.96 -16.66
CA ALA A 78 -10.63 -7.83 -17.75
C ALA A 78 -11.87 -8.47 -18.40
N ASN A 79 -12.06 -8.22 -19.69
CA ASN A 79 -13.18 -8.74 -20.48
C ASN A 79 -12.66 -9.76 -21.50
N CYS A 80 -13.03 -11.03 -21.33
CA CYS A 80 -12.68 -12.14 -22.23
C CYS A 80 -13.92 -13.00 -22.50
N ASN A 81 -14.30 -13.15 -23.77
CA ASN A 81 -15.43 -13.99 -24.21
C ASN A 81 -16.75 -13.76 -23.44
N GLY A 82 -17.07 -12.51 -23.12
CA GLY A 82 -18.30 -12.14 -22.40
C GLY A 82 -18.28 -12.40 -20.89
N LYS A 83 -17.17 -12.89 -20.34
CA LYS A 83 -16.93 -12.95 -18.89
C LYS A 83 -16.06 -11.77 -18.47
N THR A 84 -16.33 -11.26 -17.27
CA THR A 84 -15.68 -10.08 -16.70
C THR A 84 -15.09 -10.41 -15.34
N THR A 85 -13.81 -10.13 -15.12
CA THR A 85 -13.17 -10.13 -13.81
C THR A 85 -12.64 -8.75 -13.49
N SER A 86 -12.55 -8.39 -12.22
CA SER A 86 -12.14 -7.04 -11.83
C SER A 86 -11.31 -7.06 -10.56
N GLU A 87 -10.28 -6.24 -10.52
CA GLU A 87 -9.50 -5.94 -9.33
C GLU A 87 -9.46 -4.43 -9.08
N MET A 88 -9.34 -4.04 -7.81
CA MET A 88 -9.40 -2.66 -7.36
C MET A 88 -8.01 -2.14 -7.01
N PHE A 89 -7.72 -0.90 -7.41
CA PHE A 89 -6.51 -0.18 -7.04
C PHE A 89 -6.79 1.29 -6.77
N GLU A 90 -5.90 1.95 -6.05
CA GLU A 90 -6.00 3.35 -5.67
C GLU A 90 -4.79 4.12 -6.19
N VAL A 91 -5.05 5.23 -6.89
CA VAL A 91 -4.02 6.22 -7.24
C VAL A 91 -4.03 7.28 -6.16
N SER A 92 -3.05 7.28 -5.25
CA SER A 92 -2.96 8.26 -4.15
C SER A 92 -1.52 8.59 -3.80
N TYR A 93 -1.31 9.74 -3.15
CA TYR A 93 -0.01 10.09 -2.57
C TYR A 93 0.42 9.11 -1.47
N ALA A 94 -0.53 8.39 -0.83
CA ALA A 94 -0.19 7.32 0.10
C ALA A 94 0.73 6.26 -0.54
N GLY A 95 0.55 5.94 -1.82
CA GLY A 95 1.45 5.02 -2.55
C GLY A 95 2.91 5.50 -2.57
N VAL A 96 3.14 6.81 -2.64
CA VAL A 96 4.49 7.40 -2.55
C VAL A 96 5.09 7.17 -1.17
N LEU A 97 4.32 7.41 -0.12
CA LEU A 97 4.76 7.24 1.28
C LEU A 97 5.02 5.76 1.61
N ILE A 98 4.26 4.84 1.01
CA ILE A 98 4.48 3.40 1.12
C ILE A 98 5.81 3.03 0.44
N ALA A 99 5.93 3.28 -0.87
CA ALA A 99 7.08 2.81 -1.65
C ALA A 99 8.40 3.49 -1.25
N LYS A 100 8.40 4.82 -1.16
CA LYS A 100 9.63 5.60 -0.89
C LYS A 100 9.92 5.78 0.59
N GLY A 101 8.94 5.57 1.45
CA GLY A 101 9.06 5.70 2.89
C GLY A 101 9.14 4.35 3.59
N LEU A 102 8.00 3.70 3.73
CA LEU A 102 7.85 2.49 4.57
C LEU A 102 8.61 1.29 4.02
N GLU A 103 8.51 0.99 2.73
CA GLU A 103 9.23 -0.14 2.13
C GLU A 103 10.74 0.03 2.23
N THR A 104 11.22 1.27 2.10
CA THR A 104 12.65 1.59 2.26
C THR A 104 13.12 1.36 3.70
N LEU A 105 12.36 1.79 4.70
CA LEU A 105 12.69 1.58 6.11
C LEU A 105 12.53 0.10 6.56
N LEU A 106 11.66 -0.64 5.89
CA LEU A 106 11.32 -2.03 6.20
C LEU A 106 11.87 -3.02 5.16
N GLN A 107 12.94 -2.67 4.43
CA GLN A 107 13.46 -3.48 3.33
C GLN A 107 13.71 -4.95 3.72
N GLY A 108 14.21 -5.19 4.94
CA GLY A 108 14.42 -6.55 5.48
C GLY A 108 13.14 -7.37 5.69
N PHE A 109 11.98 -6.71 5.81
CA PHE A 109 10.66 -7.33 5.90
C PHE A 109 9.93 -7.41 4.55
N GLN A 110 10.44 -6.78 3.50
CA GLN A 110 9.81 -6.81 2.16
C GLN A 110 10.09 -8.09 1.39
N LYS A 111 11.15 -8.83 1.78
CA LYS A 111 11.59 -10.03 1.06
C LYS A 111 11.92 -11.14 2.03
N ILE A 112 10.89 -11.73 2.64
CA ILE A 112 11.05 -12.89 3.51
C ILE A 112 11.03 -14.15 2.65
N PRO A 113 12.13 -14.92 2.58
CA PRO A 113 12.16 -16.16 1.85
C PRO A 113 11.49 -17.29 2.65
N VAL A 114 10.73 -18.12 1.94
CA VAL A 114 10.18 -19.38 2.43
C VAL A 114 10.73 -20.48 1.53
N TYR A 115 11.31 -21.51 2.14
CA TYR A 115 11.96 -22.61 1.41
C TYR A 115 11.19 -23.90 1.63
N ASP A 116 10.93 -24.62 0.53
CA ASP A 116 10.34 -25.96 0.50
C ASP A 116 9.12 -26.10 1.44
N GLU A 117 8.21 -25.13 1.41
CA GLU A 117 6.97 -25.22 2.17
C GLU A 117 6.04 -26.21 1.50
N LEU A 118 5.51 -27.17 2.27
CA LEU A 118 4.48 -28.08 1.82
C LEU A 118 3.14 -27.35 1.65
N GLY A 119 2.61 -27.36 0.44
CA GLY A 119 1.29 -26.87 0.10
C GLY A 119 0.20 -27.88 0.46
N VAL A 120 -0.97 -27.37 0.84
CA VAL A 120 -2.17 -28.19 1.03
C VAL A 120 -2.88 -28.33 -0.31
N CYS A 121 -2.83 -29.53 -0.90
CA CYS A 121 -3.48 -29.86 -2.16
C CYS A 121 -4.98 -30.11 -1.97
N TYR A 122 -5.82 -29.59 -2.89
CA TYR A 122 -7.26 -29.78 -2.90
C TYR A 122 -7.85 -29.62 -4.31
N GLU A 123 -9.07 -30.11 -4.53
CA GLU A 123 -9.83 -29.85 -5.75
C GLU A 123 -10.96 -28.86 -5.50
N GLU A 124 -11.11 -27.90 -6.41
CA GLU A 124 -12.23 -26.96 -6.39
C GLU A 124 -12.73 -26.73 -7.82
N GLY A 125 -14.00 -27.01 -8.07
CA GLY A 125 -14.61 -26.80 -9.40
C GLY A 125 -13.94 -27.61 -10.53
N GLY A 126 -13.36 -28.77 -10.22
CA GLY A 126 -12.63 -29.62 -11.17
C GLY A 126 -11.22 -29.14 -11.50
N LEU A 127 -10.68 -28.18 -10.74
CA LEU A 127 -9.30 -27.73 -10.81
C LEU A 127 -8.51 -28.30 -9.64
N LYS A 128 -7.29 -28.76 -9.90
CA LYS A 128 -6.32 -29.13 -8.87
C LYS A 128 -5.59 -27.88 -8.40
N LEU A 129 -5.56 -27.68 -7.08
CA LEU A 129 -5.04 -26.49 -6.43
C LEU A 129 -4.09 -26.90 -5.31
N ALA A 130 -3.06 -26.09 -5.06
CA ALA A 130 -2.31 -26.14 -3.80
C ALA A 130 -2.29 -24.76 -3.15
N ARG A 131 -2.53 -24.72 -1.84
CA ARG A 131 -2.48 -23.50 -1.02
C ARG A 131 -1.33 -23.55 -0.05
N PHE A 132 -0.62 -22.44 0.05
CA PHE A 132 0.49 -22.23 0.97
C PHE A 132 0.10 -21.28 2.11
N THR A 133 0.91 -21.19 3.16
CA THR A 133 0.56 -20.43 4.37
C THR A 133 0.50 -18.92 4.10
N TYR A 134 1.43 -18.40 3.30
CA TYR A 134 1.55 -16.97 3.04
C TYR A 134 1.14 -16.65 1.60
N GLY A 135 0.36 -15.59 1.42
CA GLY A 135 0.04 -15.00 0.12
C GLY A 135 0.90 -13.79 -0.20
N ASN A 136 0.47 -12.97 -1.15
CA ASN A 136 1.17 -11.77 -1.63
C ASN A 136 2.62 -12.03 -2.06
N TRP A 137 2.85 -13.08 -2.83
CA TRP A 137 4.19 -13.40 -3.31
C TRP A 137 4.73 -12.31 -4.26
N ILE A 138 6.04 -12.10 -4.26
CA ILE A 138 6.68 -11.09 -5.11
C ILE A 138 6.74 -11.62 -6.56
N TYR A 139 6.14 -10.89 -7.51
CA TYR A 139 5.97 -11.32 -8.91
C TYR A 139 7.31 -11.52 -9.65
N ASN A 140 8.27 -10.63 -9.39
CA ASN A 140 9.55 -10.58 -10.10
C ASN A 140 10.66 -11.40 -9.42
N GLU A 141 10.35 -12.12 -8.35
CA GLU A 141 11.29 -13.01 -7.68
C GLU A 141 11.14 -14.44 -8.19
N LYS A 142 12.23 -15.21 -8.14
CA LYS A 142 12.19 -16.60 -8.57
C LYS A 142 11.38 -17.43 -7.57
N THR A 143 10.20 -17.87 -8.00
CA THR A 143 9.42 -18.90 -7.32
C THR A 143 9.74 -20.27 -7.93
N PHE A 144 9.86 -21.28 -7.08
CA PHE A 144 10.13 -22.66 -7.49
C PHE A 144 9.07 -23.58 -6.90
N PHE A 145 8.60 -24.53 -7.71
CA PHE A 145 7.65 -25.54 -7.27
C PHE A 145 8.23 -26.91 -7.56
N ARG A 146 8.10 -27.81 -6.59
CA ARG A 146 8.63 -29.17 -6.65
C ARG A 146 7.57 -30.16 -6.18
N GLY A 147 7.44 -31.27 -6.89
CA GLY A 147 6.77 -32.48 -6.41
C GLY A 147 7.80 -33.50 -5.95
N ASN A 148 7.34 -34.63 -5.40
CA ASN A 148 8.24 -35.64 -4.82
C ASN A 148 9.40 -36.08 -5.73
N ASP A 149 9.16 -36.19 -7.04
CA ASP A 149 10.15 -36.71 -8.00
C ASP A 149 10.55 -35.73 -9.12
N LYS A 150 10.04 -34.49 -9.11
CA LYS A 150 10.34 -33.52 -10.18
C LYS A 150 10.10 -32.06 -9.79
N ASP A 151 10.79 -31.16 -10.48
CA ASP A 151 10.51 -29.73 -10.44
C ASP A 151 9.47 -29.35 -11.51
N PHE A 152 8.57 -28.43 -11.19
CA PHE A 152 7.51 -27.99 -12.10
C PHE A 152 7.90 -26.72 -12.85
N ASN A 153 7.50 -26.66 -14.12
CA ASN A 153 7.67 -25.48 -14.93
C ASN A 153 6.53 -24.47 -14.69
N LEU A 154 6.91 -23.27 -14.26
CA LEU A 154 6.03 -22.11 -14.13
C LEU A 154 5.30 -21.84 -15.44
N TYR A 155 4.01 -21.52 -15.33
CA TYR A 155 3.12 -21.13 -16.42
C TYR A 155 2.93 -22.17 -17.51
N THR A 156 3.39 -23.41 -17.27
CA THR A 156 3.18 -24.55 -18.17
C THR A 156 2.46 -25.66 -17.40
N GLU A 157 3.03 -26.07 -16.27
CA GLU A 157 2.51 -27.12 -15.40
C GLU A 157 1.83 -26.52 -14.16
N ILE A 158 2.39 -25.43 -13.61
CA ILE A 158 1.86 -24.73 -12.43
C ILE A 158 1.64 -23.25 -12.72
N TYR A 159 0.50 -22.72 -12.27
CA TYR A 159 0.07 -21.35 -12.51
C TYR A 159 -0.19 -20.67 -11.16
N PRO A 160 0.76 -19.86 -10.66
CA PRO A 160 0.61 -19.19 -9.38
C PRO A 160 -0.37 -18.01 -9.42
N LEU A 161 -1.20 -17.92 -8.38
CA LEU A 161 -1.94 -16.75 -7.95
C LEU A 161 -1.19 -16.12 -6.77
N TYR A 162 -0.34 -15.15 -7.07
CA TYR A 162 0.63 -14.59 -6.13
C TYR A 162 -0.06 -13.91 -4.95
N SER A 163 -1.12 -13.12 -5.18
CA SER A 163 -1.83 -12.43 -4.08
C SER A 163 -2.45 -13.40 -3.08
N LYS A 164 -2.96 -14.54 -3.54
CA LYS A 164 -3.69 -15.51 -2.72
C LYS A 164 -2.78 -16.58 -2.09
N GLY A 165 -1.54 -16.74 -2.54
CA GLY A 165 -0.65 -17.83 -2.11
C GLY A 165 -1.18 -19.20 -2.55
N ILE A 166 -1.81 -19.25 -3.72
CA ILE A 166 -2.45 -20.44 -4.28
C ILE A 166 -1.81 -20.71 -5.64
N VAL A 167 -1.71 -21.98 -6.03
CA VAL A 167 -1.31 -22.35 -7.38
C VAL A 167 -2.31 -23.29 -8.02
N TYR A 168 -2.59 -23.09 -9.31
CA TYR A 168 -3.29 -24.07 -10.12
C TYR A 168 -2.30 -25.08 -10.68
N ILE A 169 -2.69 -26.34 -10.62
CA ILE A 169 -1.89 -27.46 -11.08
C ILE A 169 -2.57 -28.02 -12.33
N LYS A 170 -1.95 -27.80 -13.49
CA LYS A 170 -2.49 -28.26 -14.79
C LYS A 170 -1.98 -29.64 -15.18
N ASP A 171 -0.87 -30.07 -14.59
CA ASP A 171 -0.27 -31.35 -14.92
C ASP A 171 -1.25 -32.50 -14.65
N PRO A 172 -1.62 -33.29 -15.67
CA PRO A 172 -2.57 -34.38 -15.51
C PRO A 172 -2.04 -35.52 -14.64
N ASN A 173 -0.72 -35.64 -14.48
CA ASN A 173 -0.10 -36.78 -13.79
C ASN A 173 -0.04 -36.62 -12.27
N ILE A 174 -0.25 -35.40 -11.76
CA ILE A 174 -0.19 -35.13 -10.32
C ILE A 174 -1.55 -35.41 -9.70
N ASP A 175 -1.61 -36.28 -8.71
CA ASP A 175 -2.80 -36.42 -7.87
C ASP A 175 -2.81 -35.40 -6.72
N ILE A 176 -3.98 -35.05 -6.20
CA ILE A 176 -4.12 -34.16 -5.02
C ILE A 176 -3.54 -34.77 -3.74
N THR A 177 -3.23 -36.06 -3.76
CA THR A 177 -2.57 -36.75 -2.65
C THR A 177 -1.05 -36.57 -2.66
N GLU A 178 -0.49 -36.02 -3.74
CA GLU A 178 0.93 -35.75 -3.83
C GLU A 178 1.32 -34.46 -3.11
N ASP A 179 2.50 -34.51 -2.50
CA ASP A 179 3.10 -33.37 -1.82
C ASP A 179 3.66 -32.40 -2.87
N ILE A 180 3.24 -31.14 -2.77
CA ILE A 180 3.75 -30.04 -3.59
C ILE A 180 4.46 -29.06 -2.67
N PHE A 181 5.72 -28.84 -2.94
CA PHE A 181 6.57 -27.92 -2.22
C PHE A 181 6.75 -26.63 -3.02
N ALA A 182 6.80 -25.49 -2.32
CA ALA A 182 7.13 -24.21 -2.92
C ALA A 182 8.25 -23.50 -2.18
N THR A 183 9.14 -22.88 -2.96
CA THR A 183 10.09 -21.87 -2.49
C THR A 183 9.69 -20.53 -3.10
N TYR A 184 9.42 -19.54 -2.26
CA TYR A 184 8.94 -18.22 -2.67
C TYR A 184 9.39 -17.12 -1.72
N SER A 185 9.10 -15.87 -2.06
CA SER A 185 9.32 -14.72 -1.17
C SER A 185 8.06 -13.86 -1.10
N PHE A 186 7.80 -13.31 0.09
CA PHE A 186 6.65 -12.45 0.32
C PHE A 186 7.03 -11.27 1.24
N PRO A 187 6.32 -10.13 1.15
CA PRO A 187 6.44 -9.04 2.09
C PRO A 187 5.65 -9.35 3.36
N PHE A 188 6.27 -9.16 4.52
CA PHE A 188 5.63 -9.42 5.82
C PHE A 188 4.40 -8.54 6.06
N PHE A 189 4.48 -7.29 5.59
CA PHE A 189 3.40 -6.31 5.67
C PHE A 189 2.78 -6.13 4.30
N SER A 190 1.45 -6.24 4.23
CA SER A 190 0.69 -5.89 3.04
C SER A 190 0.58 -4.38 2.86
N GLU A 191 0.41 -3.91 1.62
CA GLU A 191 0.19 -2.48 1.35
C GLU A 191 -1.03 -1.93 2.07
N THR A 192 -2.09 -2.73 2.21
CA THR A 192 -3.29 -2.34 2.97
C THR A 192 -2.99 -2.09 4.45
N GLN A 193 -2.06 -2.85 5.04
CA GLN A 193 -1.59 -2.58 6.40
C GLN A 193 -0.78 -1.29 6.47
N PHE A 194 0.12 -1.06 5.50
CA PHE A 194 0.86 0.20 5.43
C PHE A 194 -0.06 1.41 5.29
N TYR A 195 -1.02 1.35 4.38
CA TYR A 195 -2.02 2.39 4.22
C TYR A 195 -2.78 2.65 5.52
N SER A 196 -3.22 1.60 6.21
CA SER A 196 -3.94 1.72 7.49
C SER A 196 -3.09 2.41 8.57
N TYR A 197 -1.80 2.10 8.66
CA TYR A 197 -0.89 2.74 9.62
C TYR A 197 -0.58 4.19 9.25
N LEU A 198 -0.47 4.51 7.96
CA LEU A 198 -0.36 5.90 7.49
C LEU A 198 -1.63 6.68 7.82
N GLN A 199 -2.82 6.07 7.66
CA GLN A 199 -4.09 6.70 8.00
C GLN A 199 -4.16 7.02 9.50
N LEU A 200 -3.75 6.09 10.36
CA LEU A 200 -3.67 6.36 11.80
C LEU A 200 -2.73 7.51 12.14
N ALA A 201 -1.59 7.61 11.44
CA ALA A 201 -0.66 8.73 11.63
C ALA A 201 -1.26 10.05 11.14
N LEU A 202 -1.99 10.06 10.03
CA LEU A 202 -2.70 11.22 9.51
C LEU A 202 -3.82 11.68 10.45
N ASP A 203 -4.59 10.74 11.00
CA ASP A 203 -5.62 11.01 11.99
C ASP A 203 -5.02 11.63 13.27
N GLU A 204 -3.81 11.20 13.65
CA GLU A 204 -3.06 11.81 14.75
C GLU A 204 -2.67 13.27 14.44
N ILE A 205 -2.22 13.58 13.22
CA ILE A 205 -1.99 14.97 12.80
C ILE A 205 -3.30 15.75 12.90
N ASN A 206 -4.37 15.24 12.27
CA ASN A 206 -5.65 15.91 12.16
C ASN A 206 -6.29 16.22 13.52
N SER A 207 -6.12 15.32 14.50
CA SER A 207 -6.61 15.51 15.86
C SER A 207 -5.80 16.51 16.69
N GLN A 208 -4.55 16.81 16.33
CA GLN A 208 -3.76 17.81 17.04
C GLN A 208 -4.24 19.23 16.75
N PRO A 209 -4.36 20.11 17.76
CA PRO A 209 -4.65 21.52 17.55
C PRO A 209 -3.59 22.23 16.68
N PRO A 210 -4.01 23.09 15.72
CA PRO A 210 -5.38 23.29 15.27
C PRO A 210 -5.92 22.05 14.55
N ILE A 211 -7.15 21.63 14.88
CA ILE A 211 -7.79 20.47 14.25
C ILE A 211 -7.93 20.73 12.75
N THR A 212 -7.58 19.73 11.96
CA THR A 212 -7.62 19.76 10.48
C THR A 212 -8.30 18.51 9.95
N ASP A 213 -8.64 18.53 8.67
CA ASP A 213 -9.26 17.44 7.91
C ASP A 213 -8.42 17.04 6.69
N PHE A 214 -7.09 17.15 6.81
CA PHE A 214 -6.16 16.82 5.74
C PHE A 214 -6.38 15.38 5.25
N LYS A 215 -6.25 15.22 3.95
CA LYS A 215 -6.17 13.95 3.22
C LYS A 215 -4.77 13.79 2.68
N PHE A 216 -4.40 12.60 2.23
CA PHE A 216 -3.07 12.36 1.66
C PHE A 216 -2.77 13.26 0.45
N GLU A 217 -3.81 13.71 -0.26
CA GLU A 217 -3.71 14.52 -1.46
C GLU A 217 -3.45 16.01 -1.21
N ASP A 218 -3.93 16.54 -0.09
CA ASP A 218 -3.87 17.97 0.25
C ASP A 218 -2.95 18.26 1.44
N LEU A 219 -2.46 17.22 2.11
CA LEU A 219 -1.51 17.34 3.21
C LEU A 219 -0.19 17.95 2.69
N PRO A 220 0.33 18.99 3.36
CA PRO A 220 1.66 19.53 3.06
C PRO A 220 2.77 18.47 3.20
N GLN A 221 3.69 18.41 2.23
CA GLN A 221 4.81 17.46 2.25
C GLN A 221 5.74 17.58 3.47
N ALA A 222 5.68 18.69 4.21
CA ALA A 222 6.38 18.84 5.47
C ALA A 222 5.97 17.77 6.52
N PHE A 223 4.80 17.15 6.37
CA PHE A 223 4.29 16.11 7.26
C PHE A 223 4.77 14.69 6.89
N ASP A 224 5.35 14.48 5.71
CA ASP A 224 5.69 13.15 5.16
C ASP A 224 6.62 12.35 6.08
N ALA A 225 7.64 13.01 6.62
CA ALA A 225 8.62 12.37 7.52
C ALA A 225 7.95 11.84 8.80
N PHE A 226 7.02 12.61 9.38
CA PHE A 226 6.29 12.18 10.56
C PHE A 226 5.31 11.06 10.23
N LEU A 227 4.55 11.17 9.15
CA LEU A 227 3.62 10.12 8.72
C LEU A 227 4.35 8.79 8.56
N THR A 228 5.43 8.82 7.80
CA THR A 228 6.25 7.63 7.52
C THR A 228 6.85 7.07 8.80
N MET A 229 7.46 7.92 9.64
CA MET A 229 8.10 7.47 10.89
C MET A 229 7.06 6.91 11.87
N LYS A 230 5.90 7.55 11.98
CA LYS A 230 4.83 7.08 12.86
C LYS A 230 4.25 5.75 12.37
N ALA A 231 3.96 5.63 11.08
CA ALA A 231 3.53 4.36 10.49
C ALA A 231 4.58 3.26 10.69
N TYR A 232 5.87 3.59 10.53
CA TYR A 232 6.98 2.69 10.83
C TYR A 232 6.97 2.21 12.30
N THR A 233 6.69 3.09 13.27
CA THR A 233 6.54 2.66 14.68
C THR A 233 5.40 1.67 14.87
N TYR A 234 4.29 1.80 14.14
CA TYR A 234 3.19 0.83 14.20
C TYR A 234 3.59 -0.52 13.60
N CYS A 235 4.30 -0.52 12.45
CA CYS A 235 4.86 -1.74 11.87
C CYS A 235 5.79 -2.47 12.84
N LEU A 236 6.73 -1.75 13.47
CA LEU A 236 7.67 -2.35 14.43
C LEU A 236 6.96 -2.94 15.65
N LYS A 237 5.93 -2.26 16.17
CA LYS A 237 5.10 -2.80 17.26
C LYS A 237 4.38 -4.08 16.85
N GLN A 238 3.81 -4.11 15.65
CA GLN A 238 3.15 -5.29 15.12
C GLN A 238 4.14 -6.44 14.95
N ALA A 239 5.31 -6.20 14.35
CA ALA A 239 6.37 -7.21 14.21
C ALA A 239 6.81 -7.77 15.56
N LEU A 240 6.98 -6.93 16.59
CA LEU A 240 7.32 -7.37 17.94
C LEU A 240 6.23 -8.27 18.55
N LEU A 241 4.96 -7.89 18.41
CA LEU A 241 3.83 -8.71 18.86
C LEU A 241 3.81 -10.05 18.13
N ASP A 242 4.02 -10.05 16.81
CA ASP A 242 4.04 -11.27 16.02
C ASP A 242 5.23 -12.17 16.40
N ILE A 243 6.42 -11.62 16.67
CA ILE A 243 7.54 -12.45 17.16
C ILE A 243 7.25 -13.00 18.57
N GLU A 244 6.47 -12.31 19.40
CA GLU A 244 6.08 -12.79 20.72
C GLU A 244 5.13 -13.99 20.63
N PHE A 245 4.06 -13.86 19.84
CA PHE A 245 3.04 -14.91 19.71
C PHE A 245 3.47 -16.07 18.81
N TRP A 246 4.33 -15.81 17.83
CA TRP A 246 4.72 -16.78 16.81
C TRP A 246 6.17 -17.25 16.98
N ASN A 247 6.68 -17.23 18.22
CA ASN A 247 8.05 -17.62 18.56
C ASN A 247 8.47 -19.02 18.04
N ASN A 248 7.48 -19.89 17.74
CA ASN A 248 7.68 -21.24 17.20
C ASN A 248 7.61 -21.33 15.67
N ARG A 249 7.37 -20.23 14.93
CA ARG A 249 7.36 -20.24 13.45
C ARG A 249 8.75 -20.01 12.87
N VAL A 250 9.09 -20.81 11.87
CA VAL A 250 10.41 -20.87 11.19
C VAL A 250 10.80 -19.56 10.47
N ILE A 251 9.88 -18.59 10.35
CA ILE A 251 10.15 -17.30 9.70
C ILE A 251 11.25 -16.50 10.43
N PHE A 252 11.37 -16.66 11.75
CA PHE A 252 12.35 -15.93 12.55
C PHE A 252 13.38 -16.91 13.14
N PRO A 253 14.55 -17.07 12.51
CA PRO A 253 15.55 -18.07 12.94
C PRO A 253 16.17 -17.75 14.31
N GLU A 254 16.18 -16.48 14.72
CA GLU A 254 16.68 -16.05 16.03
C GLU A 254 15.77 -14.98 16.68
N PRO A 255 14.60 -15.39 17.22
CA PRO A 255 13.62 -14.45 17.77
C PRO A 255 14.17 -13.49 18.84
N PRO A 256 15.01 -13.92 19.81
CA PRO A 256 15.51 -13.01 20.86
C PRO A 256 16.41 -11.88 20.32
N GLY A 257 17.32 -12.18 19.38
CA GLY A 257 18.21 -11.18 18.79
C GLY A 257 17.44 -10.15 17.94
N ILE A 258 16.44 -10.63 17.20
CA ILE A 258 15.54 -9.76 16.43
C ILE A 258 14.73 -8.85 17.36
N ARG A 259 14.18 -9.38 18.48
CA ARG A 259 13.45 -8.56 19.46
C ARG A 259 14.30 -7.41 20.02
N GLY A 260 15.56 -7.67 20.36
CA GLY A 260 16.48 -6.62 20.84
C GLY A 260 16.68 -5.50 19.82
N THR A 261 16.93 -5.87 18.57
CA THR A 261 17.11 -4.92 17.46
C THR A 261 15.84 -4.11 17.20
N LEU A 262 14.68 -4.77 17.11
CA LEU A 262 13.40 -4.11 16.88
C LEU A 262 13.00 -3.16 18.01
N ASN A 263 13.26 -3.52 19.28
CA ASN A 263 13.01 -2.63 20.40
C ASN A 263 13.89 -1.36 20.34
N SER A 264 15.15 -1.50 19.94
CA SER A 264 16.03 -0.34 19.76
C SER A 264 15.54 0.58 18.63
N LEU A 265 15.17 0.00 17.48
CA LEU A 265 14.62 0.75 16.35
C LEU A 265 13.30 1.42 16.72
N LEU A 266 12.42 0.72 17.45
CA LEU A 266 11.15 1.27 17.91
C LEU A 266 11.36 2.44 18.86
N THR A 267 12.32 2.33 19.78
CA THR A 267 12.63 3.41 20.73
C THR A 267 13.13 4.65 19.99
N GLN A 268 14.06 4.48 19.05
CA GLN A 268 14.58 5.56 18.22
C GLN A 268 13.47 6.20 17.37
N ALA A 269 12.73 5.39 16.59
CA ALA A 269 11.64 5.88 15.75
C ALA A 269 10.54 6.60 16.55
N SER A 270 10.23 6.13 17.76
CA SER A 270 9.26 6.79 18.64
C SER A 270 9.75 8.13 19.15
N GLN A 271 11.05 8.27 19.46
CA GLN A 271 11.66 9.54 19.87
C GLN A 271 11.67 10.54 18.71
N ASP A 272 12.06 10.09 17.52
CA ASP A 272 12.07 10.90 16.30
C ASP A 272 10.66 11.39 15.95
N ALA A 273 9.68 10.48 15.93
CA ALA A 273 8.28 10.82 15.68
C ALA A 273 7.73 11.81 16.72
N THR A 274 8.08 11.64 18.00
CA THR A 274 7.63 12.56 19.08
C THR A 274 8.25 13.95 18.91
N THR A 275 9.52 14.02 18.53
CA THR A 275 10.22 15.28 18.29
C THR A 275 9.61 16.01 17.08
N MET A 276 9.38 15.28 15.99
CA MET A 276 8.71 15.81 14.80
C MET A 276 7.31 16.31 15.14
N LYS A 277 6.51 15.52 15.86
CA LYS A 277 5.15 15.87 16.29
C LYS A 277 5.08 17.21 17.01
N GLY A 278 6.02 17.49 17.91
CA GLY A 278 6.07 18.76 18.66
C GLY A 278 6.35 19.98 17.78
N GLN A 279 6.90 19.79 16.59
CA GLN A 279 7.31 20.84 15.65
C GLN A 279 6.39 20.95 14.43
N ILE A 280 5.46 20.00 14.27
CA ILE A 280 4.84 19.74 12.97
C ILE A 280 3.73 20.72 12.60
N LYS A 281 2.88 21.08 13.57
CA LYS A 281 1.84 22.10 13.39
C LYS A 281 2.34 23.44 13.89
N GLY A 282 2.85 24.24 12.95
CA GLY A 282 3.22 25.64 13.21
C GLY A 282 2.02 26.58 13.07
N ARG A 283 2.24 27.86 13.40
CA ARG A 283 1.21 28.92 13.24
C ARG A 283 0.73 29.11 11.80
N TRP A 284 1.47 28.59 10.82
CA TRP A 284 1.13 28.64 9.40
C TRP A 284 -0.09 27.76 9.02
N VAL A 285 -0.45 26.79 9.86
CA VAL A 285 -1.64 25.93 9.65
C VAL A 285 -2.95 26.68 10.00
N LEU A 286 -2.86 27.80 10.73
CA LEU A 286 -4.00 28.63 11.05
C LEU A 286 -4.33 29.54 9.86
N ASN A 287 -5.49 29.35 9.25
CA ASN A 287 -6.05 30.36 8.36
C ASN A 287 -6.42 31.60 9.18
N PRO A 288 -5.94 32.82 8.85
CA PRO A 288 -6.37 34.02 9.54
C PRO A 288 -7.87 34.24 9.28
N VAL A 289 -8.69 34.09 10.34
CA VAL A 289 -10.16 34.21 10.28
C VAL A 289 -10.62 35.66 10.05
N GLY A 290 -9.70 36.63 10.19
CA GLY A 290 -9.93 38.00 9.78
C GLY A 290 -8.69 38.86 9.99
N VAL A 291 -8.30 39.64 8.98
CA VAL A 291 -7.38 40.75 9.17
C VAL A 291 -8.23 41.95 9.58
N SER A 292 -8.44 42.13 10.89
CA SER A 292 -9.05 43.36 11.39
C SER A 292 -8.02 44.48 11.31
N SER A 293 -8.10 45.33 10.29
CA SER A 293 -7.27 46.54 10.23
C SER A 293 -7.72 47.50 11.34
N PHE A 294 -7.01 47.50 12.47
CA PHE A 294 -7.25 48.47 13.50
C PHE A 294 -6.53 49.78 13.13
N LYS A 295 -7.27 50.74 12.59
CA LYS A 295 -6.78 52.11 12.37
C LYS A 295 -6.97 52.91 13.66
N ILE A 296 -5.99 52.89 14.56
CA ILE A 296 -5.88 53.96 15.56
C ILE A 296 -5.34 55.20 14.85
N ASN A 297 -5.99 56.35 15.08
CA ASN A 297 -5.35 57.64 14.81
C ASN A 297 -4.19 57.79 15.80
N VAL A 298 -2.99 57.43 15.36
CA VAL A 298 -1.77 57.76 16.10
C VAL A 298 -1.63 59.28 16.02
N PRO A 299 -1.52 60.01 17.15
CA PRO A 299 -1.27 61.44 17.11
C PRO A 299 0.01 61.69 16.30
N TYR A 300 -0.10 62.60 15.33
CA TYR A 300 0.99 62.94 14.43
C TYR A 300 2.20 63.44 15.22
N SER A 301 3.36 62.84 14.94
CA SER A 301 4.70 63.16 15.43
C SER A 301 5.07 62.70 16.85
N ILE A 302 5.87 61.64 16.89
CA ILE A 302 6.98 61.54 17.84
C ILE A 302 8.22 61.45 16.93
N ASP A 303 9.07 62.48 16.97
CA ASP A 303 10.42 62.52 16.40
C ASP A 303 10.60 62.30 14.88
N ASN A 304 9.83 63.00 14.04
CA ASN A 304 10.10 63.13 12.59
C ASN A 304 10.19 61.81 11.77
N VAL A 305 9.81 60.66 12.34
CA VAL A 305 9.69 59.39 11.61
C VAL A 305 8.21 59.08 11.39
N ASN A 306 7.81 59.04 10.12
CA ASN A 306 6.43 58.83 9.69
C ASN A 306 6.06 57.34 9.82
N TYR A 307 5.56 56.90 10.98
CA TYR A 307 4.99 55.56 11.11
C TYR A 307 3.58 55.54 10.51
N ARG A 308 3.51 55.30 9.20
CA ARG A 308 2.23 55.11 8.48
C ARG A 308 1.77 53.67 8.64
N TYR A 309 0.71 53.48 9.44
CA TYR A 309 -0.15 52.30 9.50
C TYR A 309 0.54 50.97 9.84
N TYR A 310 0.23 50.42 11.02
CA TYR A 310 0.51 49.02 11.31
C TYR A 310 -0.77 48.21 11.12
N THR A 311 -0.68 47.10 10.39
CA THR A 311 -1.76 46.12 10.32
C THR A 311 -1.55 45.13 11.47
N VAL A 312 -2.43 45.17 12.47
CA VAL A 312 -2.45 44.14 13.52
C VAL A 312 -3.33 43.00 13.01
N ALA A 313 -2.73 41.87 12.65
CA ALA A 313 -3.50 40.66 12.39
C ALA A 313 -3.96 40.07 13.73
N SER A 314 -5.25 40.15 14.02
CA SER A 314 -5.86 39.48 15.18
C SER A 314 -6.15 38.03 14.83
N LEU A 315 -5.62 37.09 15.62
CA LEU A 315 -5.92 35.67 15.51
C LEU A 315 -6.88 35.31 16.65
N THR A 316 -8.18 35.35 16.42
CA THR A 316 -9.15 34.71 17.31
C THR A 316 -9.27 33.24 16.93
N GLY A 317 -8.70 32.35 17.74
CA GLY A 317 -8.97 30.92 17.68
C GLY A 317 -10.41 30.60 18.15
N PRO A 318 -10.92 29.38 17.90
CA PRO A 318 -12.21 28.97 18.43
C PRO A 318 -12.17 29.03 19.95
N GLY A 319 -13.10 29.78 20.52
CA GLY A 319 -13.01 30.34 21.87
C GLY A 319 -12.79 29.31 22.97
N ALA A 320 -11.78 29.56 23.80
CA ALA A 320 -11.95 29.37 25.23
C ALA A 320 -12.91 30.47 25.71
N GLY A 321 -14.21 30.14 25.75
CA GLY A 321 -15.21 30.93 26.47
C GLY A 321 -14.90 30.91 27.96
N GLY A 322 -13.88 31.66 28.38
CA GLY A 322 -13.67 32.06 29.76
C GLY A 322 -14.54 33.28 30.02
N LEU A 323 -15.78 33.04 30.44
CA LEU A 323 -16.61 34.04 31.09
C LEU A 323 -15.86 34.54 32.32
N LEU A 324 -15.36 35.78 32.26
CA LEU A 324 -15.04 36.58 33.43
C LEU A 324 -16.21 37.54 33.65
N TYR A 325 -17.03 37.21 34.65
CA TYR A 325 -17.64 38.18 35.54
C TYR A 325 -17.09 37.92 36.94
#